data_AF-A0AA46S9L2-F1
#
_entry.id   AF-A0AA46S9L2-F1
#
_cell.length_a   1.000
_cell.length_b   1.000
_cell.length_c   1.000
_cell.angle_alpha   90.00
_cell.angle_beta   90.00
_cell.angle_gamma   90.00
#
_symmetry.space_group_name_H-M   'P 1'
#
loop_
_entity.id
_entity.type
_entity.pdbx_description
1 polymer ?
#
loop_
_entity_poly.entity_id
_entity_poly.type
_entity_poly.pdbx_seq_one_letter_code
_entity_poly.pdbx_strand_id
1 'polypeptide(L)'
;MTGTDRSEPAYAAIRETHTSVVFFVGGRVHKLKKPLDLGFLDNRTRQARERACHREVELNRRLAPDVYLGVADVRGPDGQVCEHLVEMRRLPDDRRLAALVQRGEPVAGVVTAVARQVAALHAASPRDPAIDRCATAQFLDGLWRESLDHLDRLPVGAEAGDALTAIRDMAGRYLAGRERVLDERIAAGRAVDGHGDLLADDIFCLDDGPRIIDCLEFDDRLRYGDAALDIAFLAMDLERLGGEAAARQLLPAYAEFSADAFPPSLMHHYIAYRAVVRAKVAALRHEQGDEHSRAGALAFLDQTRRNLDRGRVRLVVVGGLSATGKTTVAHLAGQHLGATVLRSDVVRKELAGLAPTADATAAVGAGLYSAAHTDETYGEVLRRAAVALTHGESVVLDATWLTEARRAAARAVAAAATADLVEIECRADPAVLVRRIVARRERGDDASDATPAVLDEQLHVRDEWPTARVVDTSDGALPDAAWLERELGPGPW
;
A
#
# COMPACT_ATOMS: atom_id res chain seq x y z
N MET A 1 -30.24 32.53 8.54
CA MET A 1 -30.20 31.62 9.71
C MET A 1 -31.05 30.41 9.38
N THR A 2 -30.42 29.29 9.06
CA THR A 2 -31.07 27.98 8.92
C THR A 2 -30.40 27.07 9.94
N GLY A 3 -30.98 27.01 11.15
CA GLY A 3 -30.47 26.13 12.19
C GLY A 3 -30.68 24.69 11.75
N THR A 4 -29.60 23.95 11.54
CA THR A 4 -29.66 22.49 11.54
C THR A 4 -30.06 22.06 12.95
N ASP A 5 -31.20 21.40 13.06
CA ASP A 5 -31.71 20.87 14.32
C ASP A 5 -30.83 19.69 14.76
N ARG A 6 -29.71 20.02 15.42
CA ARG A 6 -28.84 19.05 16.08
C ARG A 6 -29.53 18.65 17.38
N SER A 7 -30.42 17.67 17.27
CA SER A 7 -31.09 17.04 18.39
C SER A 7 -30.09 16.66 19.48
N GLU A 8 -30.29 17.19 20.69
CA GLU A 8 -29.35 16.96 21.78
C GLU A 8 -29.26 15.45 22.08
N PRO A 9 -28.04 14.88 22.17
CA PRO A 9 -27.88 13.45 22.34
C PRO A 9 -28.44 13.03 23.71
N ALA A 10 -29.37 12.07 23.71
CA ALA A 10 -30.14 11.67 24.87
C ALA A 10 -29.28 11.55 26.15
N TYR A 11 -29.77 12.14 27.25
CA TYR A 11 -29.02 12.25 28.51
C TYR A 11 -28.47 10.90 28.96
N ALA A 12 -29.30 9.84 28.92
CA ALA A 12 -28.88 8.47 29.11
C ALA A 12 -29.08 7.65 27.82
N ALA A 13 -28.12 6.78 27.50
CA ALA A 13 -28.23 5.79 26.43
C ALA A 13 -27.36 4.56 26.74
N ILE A 14 -27.63 3.43 26.08
CA ILE A 14 -26.80 2.23 26.15
C ILE A 14 -26.48 1.79 24.72
N ARG A 15 -25.22 1.39 24.47
CA ARG A 15 -24.81 0.63 23.28
C ARG A 15 -24.14 -0.66 23.72
N GLU A 16 -24.22 -1.69 22.89
CA GLU A 16 -23.63 -3.00 23.18
C GLU A 16 -22.75 -3.42 22.00
N THR A 17 -21.55 -3.92 22.29
CA THR A 17 -20.62 -4.49 21.31
C THR A 17 -20.42 -5.98 21.60
N HIS A 18 -19.71 -6.70 20.74
CA HIS A 18 -19.38 -8.11 20.99
C HIS A 18 -18.68 -8.36 22.33
N THR A 19 -17.84 -7.43 22.79
CA THR A 19 -17.00 -7.59 24.00
C THR A 19 -17.45 -6.73 25.19
N SER A 20 -18.29 -5.71 24.98
CA SER A 20 -18.55 -4.66 25.98
C SER A 20 -20.00 -4.17 26.00
N VAL A 21 -20.40 -3.54 27.11
CA VAL A 21 -21.62 -2.72 27.23
C VAL A 21 -21.20 -1.29 27.58
N VAL A 22 -21.75 -0.29 26.87
CA VAL A 22 -21.33 1.11 26.95
C VAL A 22 -22.49 1.97 27.41
N PHE A 23 -22.40 2.47 28.63
CA PHE A 23 -23.40 3.33 29.26
C PHE A 23 -23.02 4.80 29.06
N PHE A 24 -23.88 5.57 28.40
CA PHE A 24 -23.74 7.01 28.22
C PHE A 24 -24.61 7.71 29.26
N VAL A 25 -24.04 8.62 30.06
CA VAL A 25 -24.78 9.38 31.09
C VAL A 25 -24.26 10.82 31.15
N GLY A 26 -25.10 11.77 30.74
CA GLY A 26 -24.71 13.18 30.61
C GLY A 26 -23.47 13.33 29.72
N GLY A 27 -22.43 13.95 30.25
CA GLY A 27 -21.10 14.11 29.62
C GLY A 27 -20.11 12.97 29.89
N ARG A 28 -20.55 11.84 30.47
CA ARG A 28 -19.72 10.66 30.75
C ARG A 28 -20.12 9.45 29.92
N VAL A 29 -19.16 8.55 29.75
CA VAL A 29 -19.31 7.20 29.23
C VAL A 29 -18.65 6.22 30.19
N HIS A 30 -19.30 5.09 30.45
CA HIS A 30 -18.76 3.99 31.23
C HIS A 30 -18.81 2.70 30.40
N LYS A 31 -17.65 2.10 30.12
CA LYS A 31 -17.52 0.89 29.29
C LYS A 31 -17.24 -0.32 30.19
N LEU A 32 -18.21 -1.23 30.25
CA LEU A 32 -18.18 -2.50 30.97
C LEU A 32 -17.70 -3.62 30.04
N LYS A 33 -16.71 -4.41 30.45
CA LYS A 33 -16.31 -5.64 29.74
C LYS A 33 -17.30 -6.77 30.02
N LYS A 34 -17.67 -7.56 29.01
CA LYS A 34 -18.57 -8.71 29.17
C LYS A 34 -17.86 -9.92 29.80
N PRO A 35 -18.55 -10.75 30.61
CA PRO A 35 -17.97 -11.93 31.26
C PRO A 35 -17.91 -13.15 30.30
N LEU A 36 -17.09 -13.07 29.25
CA LEU A 36 -17.04 -14.05 28.15
C LEU A 36 -15.62 -14.55 27.83
N ASP A 37 -15.53 -15.57 26.99
CA ASP A 37 -14.29 -16.11 26.42
C ASP A 37 -14.48 -16.25 24.89
N LEU A 38 -13.61 -15.64 24.10
CA LEU A 38 -13.58 -15.72 22.62
C LEU A 38 -12.37 -16.51 22.09
N GLY A 39 -11.63 -17.20 22.95
CA GLY A 39 -10.37 -17.89 22.62
C GLY A 39 -9.16 -16.95 22.46
N PHE A 40 -9.36 -15.76 21.88
CA PHE A 40 -8.37 -14.67 21.83
C PHE A 40 -8.55 -13.63 22.96
N LEU A 41 -9.63 -13.73 23.75
CA LEU A 41 -9.97 -12.80 24.84
C LEU A 41 -10.77 -13.54 25.92
N ASP A 42 -10.17 -13.77 27.09
CA ASP A 42 -10.87 -14.29 28.28
C ASP A 42 -11.11 -13.16 29.29
N ASN A 43 -12.37 -12.75 29.40
CA ASN A 43 -12.88 -11.79 30.37
C ASN A 43 -13.83 -12.43 31.40
N ARG A 44 -13.85 -13.77 31.55
CA ARG A 44 -14.80 -14.47 32.45
C ARG A 44 -14.69 -14.04 33.91
N THR A 45 -13.47 -13.80 34.40
CA THR A 45 -13.22 -13.39 35.80
C THR A 45 -13.23 -11.86 35.98
N ARG A 46 -13.69 -11.38 37.14
CA ARG A 46 -13.63 -9.94 37.50
C ARG A 46 -12.21 -9.39 37.39
N GLN A 47 -11.20 -10.18 37.79
CA GLN A 47 -9.79 -9.79 37.73
C GLN A 47 -9.23 -9.75 36.29
N ALA A 48 -9.79 -10.50 35.34
CA ALA A 48 -9.47 -10.31 33.92
C ALA A 48 -10.02 -8.98 33.40
N ARG A 49 -11.30 -8.69 33.70
CA ARG A 49 -11.95 -7.42 33.33
C ARG A 49 -11.28 -6.20 33.95
N GLU A 50 -10.89 -6.28 35.23
CA GLU A 50 -10.09 -5.27 35.94
C GLU A 50 -8.81 -4.92 35.16
N ARG A 51 -8.03 -5.93 34.77
CA ARG A 51 -6.79 -5.75 33.99
C ARG A 51 -7.08 -5.21 32.57
N ALA A 52 -8.14 -5.68 31.92
CA ALA A 52 -8.55 -5.18 30.60
C ALA A 52 -8.98 -3.70 30.65
N CYS A 53 -9.71 -3.28 31.69
CA CYS A 53 -10.09 -1.89 31.91
C CYS A 53 -8.86 -0.99 32.16
N HIS A 54 -7.90 -1.45 32.98
CA HIS A 54 -6.64 -0.71 33.19
C HIS A 54 -5.81 -0.58 31.91
N ARG A 55 -5.67 -1.67 31.14
CA ARG A 55 -4.92 -1.66 29.87
C ARG A 55 -5.58 -0.80 28.80
N GLU A 56 -6.92 -0.79 28.70
CA GLU A 56 -7.61 0.12 27.78
C GLU A 56 -7.30 1.59 28.10
N VAL A 57 -7.36 1.97 29.39
CA VAL A 57 -7.04 3.31 29.86
C VAL A 57 -5.58 3.68 29.60
N GLU A 58 -4.64 2.76 29.87
CA GLU A 58 -3.21 2.95 29.61
C GLU A 58 -2.93 3.21 28.12
N LEU A 59 -3.40 2.32 27.24
CA LEU A 59 -3.07 2.37 25.82
C LEU A 59 -3.72 3.54 25.09
N ASN A 60 -4.95 3.91 25.45
CA ASN A 60 -5.67 5.00 24.81
C ASN A 60 -5.24 6.39 25.33
N ARG A 61 -4.71 6.49 26.57
CA ARG A 61 -4.11 7.74 27.07
C ARG A 61 -2.93 8.23 26.25
N ARG A 62 -2.31 7.36 25.43
CA ARG A 62 -1.25 7.72 24.48
C ARG A 62 -1.73 8.71 23.40
N LEU A 63 -3.02 8.74 23.07
CA LEU A 63 -3.61 9.60 22.03
C LEU A 63 -4.80 10.46 22.51
N ALA A 64 -5.51 10.03 23.56
CA ALA A 64 -6.69 10.73 24.09
C ALA A 64 -6.68 10.84 25.63
N PRO A 65 -5.67 11.47 26.25
CA PRO A 65 -5.50 11.51 27.71
C PRO A 65 -6.60 12.28 28.45
N ASP A 66 -7.27 13.21 27.79
CA ASP A 66 -8.43 13.97 28.31
C ASP A 66 -9.78 13.29 28.02
N VAL A 67 -9.76 12.13 27.34
CA VAL A 67 -10.94 11.28 27.12
C VAL A 67 -10.97 10.12 28.11
N TYR A 68 -9.84 9.46 28.37
CA TYR A 68 -9.75 8.29 29.24
C TYR A 68 -9.45 8.68 30.70
N LEU A 69 -10.49 8.74 31.52
CA LEU A 69 -10.48 9.38 32.84
C LEU A 69 -10.00 8.43 33.94
N GLY A 70 -10.25 7.13 33.82
CA GLY A 70 -9.74 6.12 34.75
C GLY A 70 -10.52 4.80 34.68
N VAL A 71 -10.33 3.99 35.71
CA VAL A 71 -11.18 2.82 35.99
C VAL A 71 -11.97 3.12 37.25
N ALA A 72 -13.26 2.81 37.24
CA ALA A 72 -14.19 3.04 38.35
C ALA A 72 -14.72 1.70 38.91
N ASP A 73 -14.70 1.59 40.25
CA ASP A 73 -15.33 0.49 40.99
C ASP A 73 -16.87 0.56 40.85
N VAL A 74 -17.49 -0.54 40.49
CA VAL A 74 -18.92 -0.78 40.79
C VAL A 74 -19.00 -1.51 42.13
N ARG A 75 -19.82 -0.99 43.05
CA ARG A 75 -20.01 -1.59 44.39
C ARG A 75 -21.40 -2.18 44.55
N GLY A 76 -21.44 -3.37 45.14
CA GLY A 76 -22.68 -4.07 45.48
C GLY A 76 -23.40 -3.45 46.69
N PRO A 77 -24.62 -3.92 47.01
CA PRO A 77 -25.35 -3.51 48.23
C PRO A 77 -24.63 -3.86 49.55
N ASP A 78 -23.63 -4.73 49.49
CA ASP A 78 -22.71 -5.12 50.56
C ASP A 78 -21.45 -4.21 50.67
N GLY A 79 -21.35 -3.20 49.80
CA GLY A 79 -20.21 -2.29 49.69
C GLY A 79 -18.96 -2.86 49.02
N GLN A 80 -18.97 -4.14 48.62
CA GLN A 80 -17.84 -4.80 47.98
C GLN A 80 -17.76 -4.44 46.50
N VAL A 81 -16.55 -4.46 45.92
CA VAL A 81 -16.36 -4.22 44.48
C VAL A 81 -16.81 -5.45 43.70
N CYS A 82 -17.94 -5.31 42.99
CA CYS A 82 -18.54 -6.39 42.20
C CYS A 82 -18.07 -6.37 40.74
N GLU A 83 -17.70 -5.20 40.20
CA GLU A 83 -17.29 -5.05 38.79
C GLU A 83 -16.45 -3.79 38.56
N HIS A 84 -15.80 -3.67 37.39
CA HIS A 84 -15.02 -2.50 36.97
C HIS A 84 -15.50 -1.90 35.65
N LEU A 85 -15.43 -0.57 35.56
CA LEU A 85 -15.81 0.20 34.36
C LEU A 85 -14.65 1.08 33.91
N VAL A 86 -14.38 1.16 32.60
CA VAL A 86 -13.56 2.25 32.03
C VAL A 86 -14.40 3.52 32.03
N GLU A 87 -13.93 4.58 32.69
CA GLU A 87 -14.60 5.90 32.71
C GLU A 87 -14.01 6.82 31.64
N MET A 88 -14.88 7.39 30.81
CA MET A 88 -14.52 8.24 29.67
C MET A 88 -15.36 9.53 29.62
N ARG A 89 -14.80 10.57 29.00
CA ARG A 89 -15.57 11.74 28.53
C ARG A 89 -16.44 11.32 27.35
N ARG A 90 -17.73 11.66 27.37
CA ARG A 90 -18.61 11.45 26.20
C ARG A 90 -18.17 12.33 25.05
N LEU A 91 -17.97 11.74 23.87
CA LEU A 91 -17.62 12.45 22.65
C LEU A 91 -18.83 12.56 21.71
N PRO A 92 -18.93 13.62 20.90
CA PRO A 92 -20.07 13.86 20.02
C PRO A 92 -19.96 13.04 18.73
N ASP A 93 -20.91 12.13 18.48
CA ASP A 93 -20.91 11.23 17.31
C ASP A 93 -20.97 11.98 15.96
N ASP A 94 -21.53 13.20 15.89
CA ASP A 94 -21.56 14.01 14.66
C ASP A 94 -20.17 14.50 14.22
N ARG A 95 -19.17 14.46 15.11
CA ARG A 95 -17.77 14.86 14.89
C ARG A 95 -16.83 13.67 14.61
N ARG A 96 -17.30 12.43 14.46
CA ARG A 96 -16.46 11.31 14.00
C ARG A 96 -15.91 11.58 12.61
N LEU A 97 -14.66 11.21 12.33
CA LEU A 97 -14.01 11.45 11.04
C LEU A 97 -14.78 10.75 9.91
N ALA A 98 -15.26 9.53 10.14
CA ALA A 98 -16.12 8.81 9.19
C ALA A 98 -17.40 9.61 8.86
N ALA A 99 -18.05 10.20 9.86
CA ALA A 99 -19.25 11.00 9.68
C ALA A 99 -18.99 12.32 8.95
N LEU A 100 -17.79 12.92 9.08
CA LEU A 100 -17.37 14.08 8.29
C LEU A 100 -17.11 13.72 6.83
N VAL A 101 -16.38 12.63 6.58
CA VAL A 101 -16.07 12.13 5.23
C VAL A 101 -17.35 11.79 4.46
N GLN A 102 -18.29 11.07 5.10
CA GLN A 102 -19.58 10.73 4.50
C GLN A 102 -20.46 11.95 4.17
N ARG A 103 -20.29 13.07 4.88
CA ARG A 103 -20.98 14.34 4.59
C ARG A 103 -20.22 15.22 3.59
N GLY A 104 -19.04 14.81 3.13
CA GLY A 104 -18.18 15.60 2.24
C GLY A 104 -17.56 16.83 2.91
N GLU A 105 -17.42 16.85 4.24
CA GLU A 105 -16.84 17.99 4.95
C GLU A 105 -15.30 18.04 4.78
N PRO A 106 -14.66 19.24 4.79
CA PRO A 106 -13.21 19.37 4.58
C PRO A 106 -12.36 18.80 5.74
N VAL A 107 -11.98 17.53 5.65
CA VAL A 107 -11.19 16.84 6.70
C VAL A 107 -9.67 17.07 6.63
N ALA A 108 -9.16 17.80 5.63
CA ALA A 108 -7.73 17.97 5.33
C ALA A 108 -6.84 18.32 6.55
N GLY A 109 -7.23 19.34 7.32
CA GLY A 109 -6.49 19.76 8.51
C GLY A 109 -6.51 18.73 9.65
N VAL A 110 -7.61 17.98 9.77
CA VAL A 110 -7.75 16.89 10.75
C VAL A 110 -6.86 15.71 10.37
N VAL A 111 -6.89 15.30 9.10
CA VAL A 111 -6.06 14.22 8.54
C VAL A 111 -4.58 14.47 8.79
N THR A 112 -4.11 15.70 8.54
CA THR A 112 -2.73 16.12 8.81
C THR A 112 -2.41 16.11 10.32
N ALA A 113 -3.36 16.50 11.18
CA ALA A 113 -3.19 16.45 12.63
C ALA A 113 -3.17 15.02 13.19
N VAL A 114 -3.97 14.10 12.63
CA VAL A 114 -3.95 12.66 12.94
C VAL A 114 -2.63 12.04 12.53
N ALA A 115 -2.16 12.28 11.30
CA ALA A 115 -0.86 11.81 10.81
C ALA A 115 0.28 12.18 11.77
N ARG A 116 0.27 13.42 12.28
CA ARG A 116 1.23 13.90 13.28
C ARG A 116 1.11 13.19 14.64
N GLN A 117 -0.11 12.93 15.13
CA GLN A 117 -0.31 12.19 16.39
C GLN A 117 0.17 10.74 16.29
N VAL A 118 -0.14 10.06 15.17
CA VAL A 118 0.28 8.67 14.93
C VAL A 118 1.80 8.58 14.71
N ALA A 119 2.40 9.51 13.97
CA ALA A 119 3.86 9.60 13.86
C ALA A 119 4.55 9.81 15.23
N ALA A 120 3.97 10.63 16.11
CA ALA A 120 4.47 10.82 17.46
C ALA A 120 4.33 9.56 18.34
N LEU A 121 3.22 8.81 18.21
CA LEU A 121 3.06 7.51 18.86
C LEU A 121 4.14 6.51 18.41
N HIS A 122 4.37 6.42 17.10
CA HIS A 122 5.37 5.51 16.51
C HIS A 122 6.80 5.91 16.90
N ALA A 123 7.10 7.21 16.99
CA ALA A 123 8.40 7.70 17.46
C ALA A 123 8.63 7.45 18.97
N ALA A 124 7.57 7.44 19.78
CA ALA A 124 7.62 7.14 21.22
C ALA A 124 7.59 5.62 21.53
N SER A 125 7.56 4.77 20.51
CA SER A 125 7.35 3.33 20.66
C SER A 125 8.58 2.61 21.25
N PRO A 126 8.41 1.67 22.20
CA PRO A 126 9.51 0.89 22.76
C PRO A 126 10.21 0.04 21.70
N ARG A 127 11.50 -0.21 21.89
CA ARG A 127 12.33 -1.04 21.01
C ARG A 127 12.56 -2.39 21.66
N ASP A 128 11.77 -3.38 21.27
CA ASP A 128 11.79 -4.73 21.83
C ASP A 128 11.77 -5.79 20.71
N PRO A 129 12.60 -6.85 20.78
CA PRO A 129 12.61 -7.92 19.78
C PRO A 129 11.26 -8.64 19.58
N ALA A 130 10.30 -8.52 20.49
CA ALA A 130 8.93 -9.00 20.31
C ALA A 130 8.11 -8.15 19.35
N ILE A 131 8.39 -6.84 19.29
CA ILE A 131 7.79 -5.92 18.33
C ILE A 131 8.41 -6.15 16.95
N ASP A 132 9.74 -6.28 16.88
CA ASP A 132 10.47 -6.57 15.64
C ASP A 132 9.96 -7.85 14.96
N ARG A 133 9.73 -8.93 15.73
CA ARG A 133 9.15 -10.18 15.20
C ARG A 133 7.79 -9.98 14.52
N CYS A 134 6.97 -9.05 15.02
CA CYS A 134 5.64 -8.76 14.47
C CYS A 134 5.67 -7.93 13.16
N ALA A 135 6.83 -7.41 12.75
CA ALA A 135 7.01 -6.75 11.45
C ALA A 135 7.63 -7.66 10.37
N THR A 136 8.04 -8.89 10.71
CA THR A 136 8.72 -9.81 9.77
C THR A 136 7.81 -10.32 8.66
N ALA A 137 8.42 -10.66 7.51
CA ALA A 137 7.72 -11.30 6.38
C ALA A 137 6.97 -12.58 6.79
N GLN A 138 7.59 -13.41 7.64
CA GLN A 138 6.98 -14.64 8.17
C GLN A 138 5.75 -14.36 9.04
N PHE A 139 5.79 -13.33 9.90
CA PHE A 139 4.64 -12.98 10.73
C PHE A 139 3.49 -12.43 9.90
N LEU A 140 3.79 -11.60 8.89
CA LEU A 140 2.80 -11.05 7.98
C LEU A 140 2.15 -12.11 7.08
N ASP A 141 2.90 -13.10 6.56
CA ASP A 141 2.33 -14.29 5.91
C ASP A 141 1.34 -15.02 6.84
N GLY A 142 1.74 -15.24 8.10
CA GLY A 142 0.89 -15.82 9.13
C GLY A 142 -0.43 -15.06 9.33
N LEU A 143 -0.36 -13.72 9.44
CA LEU A 143 -1.53 -12.86 9.59
C LEU A 143 -2.47 -12.90 8.37
N TRP A 144 -1.92 -12.89 7.15
CA TRP A 144 -2.69 -13.04 5.91
C TRP A 144 -3.40 -14.39 5.87
N ARG A 145 -2.64 -15.48 6.07
CA ARG A 145 -3.16 -16.85 6.04
C ARG A 145 -4.21 -17.09 7.11
N GLU A 146 -3.97 -16.74 8.38
CA GLU A 146 -4.97 -16.90 9.44
C GLU A 146 -6.28 -16.16 9.10
N SER A 147 -6.18 -14.98 8.48
CA SER A 147 -7.37 -14.19 8.12
C SER A 147 -8.15 -14.76 6.93
N LEU A 148 -7.46 -15.29 5.93
CA LEU A 148 -8.06 -15.92 4.75
C LEU A 148 -8.56 -17.34 5.07
N ASP A 149 -7.80 -18.13 5.83
CA ASP A 149 -8.15 -19.48 6.31
C ASP A 149 -9.37 -19.45 7.24
N HIS A 150 -9.68 -18.31 7.86
CA HIS A 150 -10.91 -18.09 8.61
C HIS A 150 -12.05 -17.67 7.66
N LEU A 151 -11.81 -16.72 6.75
CA LEU A 151 -12.80 -16.28 5.75
C LEU A 151 -13.36 -17.44 4.92
N ASP A 152 -12.51 -18.36 4.45
CA ASP A 152 -12.94 -19.55 3.67
C ASP A 152 -13.98 -20.43 4.38
N ARG A 153 -14.08 -20.36 5.71
CA ARG A 153 -15.03 -21.14 6.52
C ARG A 153 -16.36 -20.41 6.76
N LEU A 154 -16.38 -19.10 6.56
CA LEU A 154 -17.56 -18.25 6.75
C LEU A 154 -18.39 -18.21 5.45
N PRO A 155 -19.73 -18.11 5.51
CA PRO A 155 -20.58 -18.18 4.32
C PRO A 155 -20.16 -17.23 3.18
N VAL A 156 -19.82 -15.98 3.52
CA VAL A 156 -19.40 -14.95 2.55
C VAL A 156 -18.07 -15.28 1.87
N GLY A 157 -17.15 -15.97 2.55
CA GLY A 157 -15.87 -16.36 1.97
C GLY A 157 -15.97 -17.63 1.13
N ALA A 158 -16.77 -18.60 1.57
CA ALA A 158 -17.10 -19.79 0.77
C ALA A 158 -17.77 -19.42 -0.57
N GLU A 159 -18.63 -18.40 -0.58
CA GLU A 159 -19.21 -17.82 -1.81
C GLU A 159 -18.19 -17.06 -2.69
N ALA A 160 -17.02 -16.70 -2.14
CA ALA A 160 -16.00 -15.87 -2.78
C ALA A 160 -14.67 -16.61 -3.03
N GLY A 161 -14.67 -17.95 -3.03
CA GLY A 161 -13.46 -18.78 -3.04
C GLY A 161 -12.44 -18.47 -4.17
N ASP A 162 -12.90 -18.19 -5.39
CA ASP A 162 -12.02 -17.78 -6.50
C ASP A 162 -11.31 -16.45 -6.22
N ALA A 163 -12.00 -15.49 -5.61
CA ALA A 163 -11.44 -14.20 -5.24
C ALA A 163 -10.49 -14.32 -4.04
N LEU A 164 -10.80 -15.18 -3.06
CA LEU A 164 -9.89 -15.46 -1.94
C LEU A 164 -8.62 -16.18 -2.42
N THR A 165 -8.72 -17.09 -3.40
CA THR A 165 -7.57 -17.73 -4.05
C THR A 165 -6.69 -16.70 -4.76
N ALA A 166 -7.28 -15.82 -5.58
CA ALA A 166 -6.54 -14.73 -6.23
C ALA A 166 -5.87 -13.78 -5.21
N ILE A 167 -6.55 -13.46 -4.10
CA ILE A 167 -5.99 -12.65 -3.00
C ILE A 167 -4.80 -13.34 -2.34
N ARG A 168 -4.88 -14.67 -2.07
CA ARG A 168 -3.75 -15.47 -1.55
C ARG A 168 -2.54 -15.39 -2.47
N ASP A 169 -2.73 -15.64 -3.76
CA ASP A 169 -1.64 -15.62 -4.75
C ASP A 169 -1.02 -14.22 -4.89
N MET A 170 -1.84 -13.17 -4.96
CA MET A 170 -1.35 -11.79 -5.06
C MET A 170 -0.59 -11.35 -3.80
N ALA A 171 -1.08 -11.67 -2.61
CA ALA A 171 -0.43 -11.34 -1.34
C ALA A 171 0.88 -12.13 -1.15
N GLY A 172 0.85 -13.45 -1.38
CA GLY A 172 2.03 -14.32 -1.26
C GLY A 172 3.14 -13.94 -2.24
N ARG A 173 2.80 -13.66 -3.51
CA ARG A 173 3.77 -13.16 -4.51
C ARG A 173 4.37 -11.81 -4.15
N TYR A 174 3.62 -10.95 -3.44
CA TYR A 174 4.19 -9.70 -2.95
C TYR A 174 5.25 -9.97 -1.88
N LEU A 175 4.92 -10.71 -0.84
CA LEU A 175 5.82 -11.00 0.28
C LEU A 175 7.09 -11.75 -0.18
N ALA A 176 6.94 -12.76 -1.04
CA ALA A 176 8.02 -13.62 -1.50
C ALA A 176 9.18 -12.90 -2.24
N GLY A 177 8.96 -11.68 -2.75
CA GLY A 177 10.01 -10.87 -3.37
C GLY A 177 10.41 -9.60 -2.59
N ARG A 178 9.79 -9.33 -1.43
CA ARG A 178 9.86 -8.04 -0.71
C ARG A 178 10.26 -8.21 0.76
N GLU A 179 10.71 -9.40 1.16
CA GLU A 179 11.31 -9.69 2.46
C GLU A 179 12.36 -8.63 2.86
N ARG A 180 13.24 -8.25 1.92
CA ARG A 180 14.22 -7.17 2.08
C ARG A 180 13.60 -5.84 2.55
N VAL A 181 12.45 -5.44 2.01
CA VAL A 181 11.77 -4.19 2.41
C VAL A 181 11.35 -4.25 3.88
N LEU A 182 10.88 -5.41 4.33
CA LEU A 182 10.44 -5.62 5.71
C LEU A 182 11.65 -5.67 6.66
N ASP A 183 12.72 -6.35 6.27
CA ASP A 183 13.97 -6.40 7.04
C ASP A 183 14.64 -5.01 7.17
N GLU A 184 14.70 -4.23 6.09
CA GLU A 184 15.23 -2.86 6.11
C GLU A 184 14.37 -1.94 6.97
N ARG A 185 13.05 -2.15 6.99
CA ARG A 185 12.13 -1.38 7.84
C ARG A 185 12.25 -1.76 9.32
N ILE A 186 12.47 -3.04 9.66
CA ILE A 186 12.86 -3.46 11.02
C ILE A 186 14.19 -2.78 11.41
N ALA A 187 15.22 -2.88 10.56
CA ALA A 187 16.53 -2.29 10.82
C ALA A 187 16.50 -0.74 10.95
N ALA A 188 15.60 -0.07 10.22
CA ALA A 188 15.34 1.36 10.33
C ALA A 188 14.43 1.75 11.52
N GLY A 189 14.03 0.79 12.38
CA GLY A 189 13.17 1.06 13.53
C GLY A 189 11.74 1.42 13.15
N ARG A 190 11.16 0.77 12.13
CA ARG A 190 9.74 0.92 11.75
C ARG A 190 8.85 -0.18 12.30
N ALA A 191 9.41 -1.23 12.92
CA ALA A 191 8.64 -2.06 13.85
C ALA A 191 8.25 -1.22 15.08
N VAL A 192 6.95 -1.15 15.40
CA VAL A 192 6.38 -0.33 16.47
C VAL A 192 5.20 -1.03 17.15
N ASP A 193 5.02 -0.69 18.42
CA ASP A 193 3.78 -0.83 19.16
C ASP A 193 2.79 0.31 18.82
N GLY A 194 1.93 0.09 17.82
CA GLY A 194 1.02 1.08 17.24
C GLY A 194 -0.36 1.15 17.90
N HIS A 195 -1.41 1.44 17.12
CA HIS A 195 -2.81 1.53 17.53
C HIS A 195 -3.56 0.20 17.42
N GLY A 196 -3.29 -0.60 16.38
CA GLY A 196 -3.89 -1.91 16.15
C GLY A 196 -5.17 -1.91 15.30
N ASP A 197 -6.16 -1.06 15.62
CA ASP A 197 -7.45 -0.92 14.89
C ASP A 197 -7.77 0.58 14.62
N LEU A 198 -6.94 1.25 13.82
CA LEU A 198 -7.05 2.71 13.56
C LEU A 198 -8.13 3.03 12.51
N LEU A 199 -9.37 3.23 12.95
CA LEU A 199 -10.55 3.48 12.10
C LEU A 199 -10.95 4.96 12.11
N ALA A 200 -11.66 5.41 11.07
CA ALA A 200 -12.19 6.78 10.99
C ALA A 200 -13.44 6.98 11.86
N ASP A 201 -14.14 5.91 12.25
CA ASP A 201 -15.23 6.01 13.23
C ASP A 201 -14.71 6.48 14.60
N ASP A 202 -13.54 6.02 15.04
CA ASP A 202 -13.02 6.26 16.40
C ASP A 202 -11.99 7.40 16.48
N ILE A 203 -12.02 8.27 15.47
CA ILE A 203 -11.32 9.56 15.44
C ILE A 203 -12.35 10.68 15.56
N PHE A 204 -12.36 11.37 16.71
CA PHE A 204 -13.27 12.48 16.99
C PHE A 204 -12.60 13.82 16.72
N CYS A 205 -13.17 14.57 15.79
CA CYS A 205 -12.59 15.76 15.19
C CYS A 205 -13.04 17.01 15.94
N LEU A 206 -12.49 17.26 17.12
CA LEU A 206 -12.88 18.36 18.00
C LEU A 206 -12.25 19.71 17.57
N ASP A 207 -12.78 20.81 18.09
CA ASP A 207 -12.33 22.18 17.74
C ASP A 207 -10.90 22.49 18.23
N ASP A 208 -10.41 21.75 19.23
CA ASP A 208 -9.03 21.81 19.73
C ASP A 208 -8.10 20.73 19.13
N GLY A 209 -8.59 19.95 18.16
CA GLY A 209 -7.84 18.92 17.45
C GLY A 209 -8.44 17.50 17.60
N PRO A 210 -8.00 16.54 16.78
CA PRO A 210 -8.52 15.18 16.83
C PRO A 210 -8.18 14.47 18.15
N ARG A 211 -9.07 13.56 18.56
CA ARG A 211 -8.82 12.52 19.57
C ARG A 211 -9.03 11.15 18.93
N ILE A 212 -8.08 10.25 19.11
CA ILE A 212 -8.08 8.89 18.55
C ILE A 212 -8.30 7.91 19.71
N ILE A 213 -9.26 7.00 19.58
CA ILE A 213 -9.67 6.06 20.63
C ILE A 213 -9.84 4.62 20.11
N ASP A 214 -10.18 3.68 21.01
CA ASP A 214 -10.33 2.23 20.77
C ASP A 214 -9.04 1.52 20.26
N CYS A 215 -7.89 1.97 20.76
CA CYS A 215 -6.60 1.27 20.61
C CYS A 215 -6.69 -0.17 21.16
N LEU A 216 -6.21 -1.14 20.37
CA LEU A 216 -6.41 -2.57 20.55
C LEU A 216 -5.78 -3.09 21.86
N GLU A 217 -6.61 -3.52 22.82
CA GLU A 217 -6.22 -3.73 24.21
C GLU A 217 -6.13 -5.19 24.67
N PHE A 218 -6.28 -6.16 23.76
CA PHE A 218 -6.32 -7.60 24.08
C PHE A 218 -5.08 -8.42 23.65
N ASP A 219 -4.65 -8.40 22.39
CA ASP A 219 -3.41 -9.08 21.94
C ASP A 219 -2.37 -8.07 21.47
N ASP A 220 -1.22 -8.01 22.14
CA ASP A 220 -0.12 -7.13 21.74
C ASP A 220 0.37 -7.42 20.32
N ARG A 221 0.36 -8.69 19.90
CA ARG A 221 0.88 -9.12 18.59
C ARG A 221 0.03 -8.64 17.41
N LEU A 222 -1.18 -8.15 17.66
CA LEU A 222 -2.07 -7.54 16.65
C LEU A 222 -1.98 -6.00 16.63
N ARG A 223 -1.30 -5.42 17.63
CA ARG A 223 -1.02 -3.99 17.79
C ARG A 223 0.44 -3.67 17.45
N TYR A 224 1.34 -4.62 17.64
CA TYR A 224 2.72 -4.60 17.19
C TYR A 224 2.78 -4.91 15.69
N GLY A 225 3.63 -4.20 14.96
CA GLY A 225 3.84 -4.43 13.53
C GLY A 225 4.64 -3.31 12.89
N ASP A 226 4.58 -3.20 11.56
CA ASP A 226 5.20 -2.07 10.87
C ASP A 226 4.39 -0.76 11.06
N ALA A 227 5.08 0.35 11.25
CA ALA A 227 4.48 1.67 11.45
C ALA A 227 3.61 2.15 10.27
N ALA A 228 3.95 1.74 9.05
CA ALA A 228 3.14 1.96 7.86
C ALA A 228 1.93 0.99 7.79
N LEU A 229 2.01 -0.19 8.40
CA LEU A 229 0.88 -1.14 8.51
C LEU A 229 -0.20 -0.66 9.51
N ASP A 230 0.17 0.17 10.49
CA ASP A 230 -0.80 0.78 11.41
C ASP A 230 -1.53 1.97 10.76
N ILE A 231 -0.82 2.93 10.17
CA ILE A 231 -1.45 4.08 9.47
C ILE A 231 -2.23 3.65 8.21
N ALA A 232 -1.84 2.54 7.56
CA ALA A 232 -2.58 1.94 6.45
C ALA A 232 -4.01 1.54 6.83
N PHE A 233 -4.30 1.30 8.12
CA PHE A 233 -5.65 0.98 8.57
C PHE A 233 -6.60 2.16 8.35
N LEU A 234 -6.15 3.39 8.67
CA LEU A 234 -6.94 4.59 8.45
C LEU A 234 -7.03 4.93 6.96
N ALA A 235 -5.96 4.73 6.18
CA ALA A 235 -6.01 4.93 4.73
C ALA A 235 -7.04 3.99 4.06
N MET A 236 -7.10 2.73 4.50
CA MET A 236 -8.07 1.72 4.07
C MET A 236 -9.52 2.11 4.46
N ASP A 237 -9.74 2.61 5.67
CA ASP A 237 -11.08 3.01 6.10
C ASP A 237 -11.54 4.31 5.40
N LEU A 238 -10.63 5.27 5.20
CA LEU A 238 -10.89 6.48 4.39
C LEU A 238 -11.23 6.13 2.93
N GLU A 239 -10.51 5.21 2.28
CA GLU A 239 -10.89 4.68 0.95
C GLU A 239 -12.31 4.12 0.93
N ARG A 240 -12.67 3.26 1.91
CA ARG A 240 -14.00 2.64 2.02
C ARG A 240 -15.11 3.68 2.09
N LEU A 241 -14.87 4.76 2.83
CA LEU A 241 -15.80 5.86 3.04
C LEU A 241 -15.92 6.82 1.83
N GLY A 242 -15.22 6.53 0.72
CA GLY A 242 -15.14 7.41 -0.47
C GLY A 242 -14.13 8.55 -0.33
N GLY A 243 -13.43 8.64 0.80
CA GLY A 243 -12.41 9.63 1.12
C GLY A 243 -11.03 9.31 0.53
N GLU A 244 -10.92 8.81 -0.70
CA GLU A 244 -9.63 8.46 -1.32
C GLU A 244 -8.68 9.68 -1.40
N ALA A 245 -9.22 10.90 -1.58
CA ALA A 245 -8.46 12.15 -1.48
C ALA A 245 -7.91 12.44 -0.07
N ALA A 246 -8.63 12.03 0.98
CA ALA A 246 -8.18 12.15 2.36
C ALA A 246 -7.07 11.11 2.67
N ALA A 247 -7.19 9.89 2.15
CA ALA A 247 -6.13 8.88 2.25
C ALA A 247 -4.84 9.31 1.53
N ARG A 248 -4.97 9.89 0.32
CA ARG A 248 -3.88 10.53 -0.45
C ARG A 248 -3.22 11.71 0.26
N GLN A 249 -3.91 12.39 1.18
CA GLN A 249 -3.31 13.42 2.03
C GLN A 249 -2.69 12.84 3.32
N LEU A 250 -3.29 11.82 3.91
CA LEU A 250 -2.84 11.20 5.16
C LEU A 250 -1.40 10.68 5.04
N LEU A 251 -1.12 9.97 3.95
CA LEU A 251 0.10 9.17 3.82
C LEU A 251 1.37 10.01 3.58
N PRO A 252 1.37 11.05 2.70
CA PRO A 252 2.49 11.98 2.61
C PRO A 252 2.71 12.79 3.89
N ALA A 253 1.63 13.24 4.56
CA ALA A 253 1.75 13.95 5.83
C ALA A 253 2.32 13.05 6.94
N TYR A 254 1.95 11.77 6.97
CA TYR A 254 2.53 10.81 7.90
C TYR A 254 4.01 10.56 7.60
N ALA A 255 4.37 10.37 6.33
CA ALA A 255 5.77 10.20 5.89
C ALA A 255 6.64 11.41 6.29
N GLU A 256 6.13 12.63 6.13
CA GLU A 256 6.77 13.87 6.57
C GLU A 256 7.02 13.89 8.09
N PHE A 257 5.98 13.68 8.92
CA PHE A 257 6.13 13.75 10.38
C PHE A 257 6.91 12.59 11.00
N SER A 258 6.92 11.41 10.37
CA SER A 258 7.66 10.24 10.84
C SER A 258 9.06 10.09 10.20
N ALA A 259 9.40 10.96 9.25
CA ALA A 259 10.55 10.83 8.35
C ALA A 259 10.68 9.40 7.77
N ASP A 260 9.54 8.78 7.42
CA ASP A 260 9.46 7.39 6.96
C ASP A 260 9.30 7.33 5.44
N ALA A 261 10.04 6.43 4.82
CA ALA A 261 9.98 6.17 3.39
C ALA A 261 9.57 4.70 3.17
N PHE A 262 8.47 4.51 2.45
CA PHE A 262 7.97 3.21 2.03
C PHE A 262 7.56 3.29 0.56
N PRO A 263 7.77 2.23 -0.24
CA PRO A 263 7.29 2.21 -1.62
C PRO A 263 5.74 2.20 -1.62
N PRO A 264 5.07 2.87 -2.56
CA PRO A 264 3.60 2.85 -2.64
C PRO A 264 3.01 1.44 -2.73
N SER A 265 3.77 0.49 -3.27
CA SER A 265 3.40 -0.92 -3.37
C SER A 265 3.24 -1.60 -1.99
N LEU A 266 4.06 -1.25 -1.00
CA LEU A 266 3.95 -1.75 0.37
C LEU A 266 2.72 -1.18 1.05
N MET A 267 2.48 0.12 0.86
CA MET A 267 1.30 0.81 1.41
C MET A 267 0.00 0.21 0.87
N HIS A 268 -0.12 -0.01 -0.43
CA HIS A 268 -1.27 -0.71 -1.00
C HIS A 268 -1.39 -2.17 -0.51
N HIS A 269 -0.29 -2.90 -0.34
CA HIS A 269 -0.33 -4.24 0.25
C HIS A 269 -0.84 -4.23 1.70
N TYR A 270 -0.44 -3.25 2.52
CA TYR A 270 -0.93 -3.06 3.89
C TYR A 270 -2.40 -2.61 3.93
N ILE A 271 -2.82 -1.70 3.06
CA ILE A 271 -4.24 -1.32 2.90
C ILE A 271 -5.08 -2.56 2.55
N ALA A 272 -4.60 -3.41 1.63
CA ALA A 272 -5.27 -4.65 1.27
C ALA A 272 -5.37 -5.64 2.45
N TYR A 273 -4.29 -5.82 3.23
CA TYR A 273 -4.32 -6.64 4.44
C TYR A 273 -5.38 -6.14 5.44
N ARG A 274 -5.40 -4.83 5.73
CA ARG A 274 -6.37 -4.24 6.66
C ARG A 274 -7.81 -4.36 6.13
N ALA A 275 -8.01 -4.32 4.81
CA ALA A 275 -9.30 -4.61 4.20
C ALA A 275 -9.73 -6.08 4.44
N VAL A 276 -8.84 -7.06 4.30
CA VAL A 276 -9.14 -8.47 4.65
C VAL A 276 -9.49 -8.66 6.12
N VAL A 277 -8.77 -8.01 7.04
CA VAL A 277 -9.10 -8.05 8.49
C VAL A 277 -10.54 -7.60 8.74
N ARG A 278 -10.97 -6.50 8.10
CA ARG A 278 -12.35 -6.00 8.25
C ARG A 278 -13.37 -6.76 7.40
N ALA A 279 -12.98 -7.42 6.31
CA ALA A 279 -13.81 -8.39 5.59
C ALA A 279 -14.15 -9.59 6.50
N LYS A 280 -13.16 -10.13 7.22
CA LYS A 280 -13.32 -11.20 8.23
C LYS A 280 -14.29 -10.78 9.34
N VAL A 281 -14.14 -9.58 9.89
CA VAL A 281 -15.06 -9.03 10.93
C VAL A 281 -16.49 -8.84 10.39
N ALA A 282 -16.65 -8.40 9.14
CA ALA A 282 -17.97 -8.25 8.52
C ALA A 282 -18.62 -9.60 8.18
N ALA A 283 -17.85 -10.61 7.75
CA ALA A 283 -18.36 -11.96 7.51
C ALA A 283 -18.78 -12.67 8.80
N LEU A 284 -18.05 -12.48 9.91
CA LEU A 284 -18.41 -12.98 11.24
C LEU A 284 -19.74 -12.38 11.75
N ARG A 285 -19.96 -11.08 11.52
CA ARG A 285 -21.25 -10.44 11.81
C ARG A 285 -22.41 -11.05 11.01
N HIS A 286 -22.17 -11.41 9.75
CA HIS A 286 -23.20 -12.00 8.90
C HIS A 286 -23.60 -13.40 9.37
N GLU A 287 -22.63 -14.24 9.73
CA GLU A 287 -22.86 -15.55 10.36
C GLU A 287 -23.67 -15.43 11.67
N GLN A 288 -23.51 -14.31 12.39
CA GLN A 288 -24.25 -13.98 13.61
C GLN A 288 -25.62 -13.32 13.36
N GLY A 289 -26.08 -13.24 12.10
CA GLY A 289 -27.41 -12.76 11.71
C GLY A 289 -27.50 -11.30 11.23
N ASP A 290 -26.39 -10.59 11.08
CA ASP A 290 -26.37 -9.25 10.47
C ASP A 290 -26.31 -9.32 8.94
N GLU A 291 -27.48 -9.48 8.31
CA GLU A 291 -27.64 -9.52 6.85
C GLU A 291 -26.97 -8.35 6.10
N HIS A 292 -26.92 -7.16 6.70
CA HIS A 292 -26.33 -5.98 6.07
C HIS A 292 -24.80 -6.07 5.97
N SER A 293 -24.16 -6.84 6.86
CA SER A 293 -22.70 -6.96 6.88
C SER A 293 -22.13 -7.82 5.73
N ARG A 294 -22.92 -8.69 5.09
CA ARG A 294 -22.48 -9.45 3.90
C ARG A 294 -22.04 -8.53 2.75
N ALA A 295 -22.84 -7.51 2.45
CA ALA A 295 -22.49 -6.51 1.43
C ALA A 295 -21.22 -5.74 1.81
N GLY A 296 -21.07 -5.41 3.10
CA GLY A 296 -19.85 -4.80 3.64
C GLY A 296 -18.61 -5.67 3.43
N ALA A 297 -18.68 -6.97 3.76
CA ALA A 297 -17.60 -7.93 3.60
C ALA A 297 -17.14 -8.05 2.14
N LEU A 298 -18.07 -8.24 1.20
CA LEU A 298 -17.77 -8.31 -0.24
C LEU A 298 -17.11 -7.02 -0.76
N ALA A 299 -17.55 -5.85 -0.29
CA ALA A 299 -16.93 -4.57 -0.65
C ALA A 299 -15.47 -4.44 -0.15
N PHE A 300 -15.12 -5.05 0.99
CA PHE A 300 -13.72 -5.12 1.44
C PHE A 300 -12.89 -6.14 0.66
N LEU A 301 -13.47 -7.24 0.16
CA LEU A 301 -12.75 -8.17 -0.71
C LEU A 301 -12.40 -7.53 -2.07
N ASP A 302 -13.30 -6.75 -2.68
CA ASP A 302 -12.93 -5.99 -3.88
C ASP A 302 -11.93 -4.87 -3.55
N GLN A 303 -12.08 -4.14 -2.45
CA GLN A 303 -11.08 -3.16 -2.01
C GLN A 303 -9.70 -3.79 -1.78
N THR A 304 -9.64 -5.01 -1.24
CA THR A 304 -8.42 -5.82 -1.11
C THR A 304 -7.81 -6.05 -2.48
N ARG A 305 -8.58 -6.61 -3.42
CA ARG A 305 -8.10 -6.92 -4.78
C ARG A 305 -7.62 -5.67 -5.52
N ARG A 306 -8.39 -4.57 -5.51
CA ARG A 306 -8.01 -3.29 -6.13
C ARG A 306 -6.69 -2.75 -5.58
N ASN A 307 -6.45 -2.87 -4.28
CA ASN A 307 -5.18 -2.44 -3.69
C ASN A 307 -4.04 -3.41 -3.98
N LEU A 308 -4.26 -4.73 -3.94
CA LEU A 308 -3.25 -5.68 -4.41
C LEU A 308 -2.88 -5.42 -5.88
N ASP A 309 -3.83 -5.10 -6.75
CA ASP A 309 -3.60 -4.72 -8.16
C ASP A 309 -2.76 -3.43 -8.30
N ARG A 310 -3.09 -2.38 -7.54
CA ARG A 310 -2.27 -1.15 -7.46
C ARG A 310 -0.86 -1.44 -6.94
N GLY A 311 -0.74 -2.31 -5.94
CA GLY A 311 0.52 -2.72 -5.30
C GLY A 311 1.37 -3.73 -6.08
N ARG A 312 0.98 -4.13 -7.29
CA ARG A 312 1.78 -5.03 -8.15
C ARG A 312 3.09 -4.35 -8.58
N VAL A 313 4.21 -4.96 -8.20
CA VAL A 313 5.55 -4.58 -8.65
C VAL A 313 5.78 -5.16 -10.04
N ARG A 314 6.17 -4.33 -11.00
CA ARG A 314 6.20 -4.66 -12.44
C ARG A 314 7.57 -4.41 -13.04
N LEU A 315 7.97 -5.26 -13.99
CA LEU A 315 9.09 -5.00 -14.90
C LEU A 315 8.55 -4.84 -16.32
N VAL A 316 8.57 -3.61 -16.84
CA VAL A 316 8.09 -3.29 -18.19
C VAL A 316 9.29 -3.20 -19.14
N VAL A 317 9.45 -4.17 -20.03
CA VAL A 317 10.55 -4.24 -21.00
C VAL A 317 10.08 -3.58 -22.31
N VAL A 318 10.54 -2.36 -22.58
CA VAL A 318 10.14 -1.58 -23.76
C VAL A 318 11.28 -1.57 -24.78
N GLY A 319 11.03 -2.12 -25.96
CA GLY A 319 12.05 -2.26 -27.00
C GLY A 319 11.59 -2.07 -28.43
N GLY A 320 12.43 -2.55 -29.36
CA GLY A 320 12.31 -2.28 -30.78
C GLY A 320 13.53 -1.52 -31.33
N LEU A 321 13.53 -1.32 -32.65
CA LEU A 321 14.63 -0.70 -33.40
C LEU A 321 14.87 0.77 -33.00
N SER A 322 16.01 1.31 -33.41
CA SER A 322 16.31 2.73 -33.25
C SER A 322 15.21 3.61 -33.86
N ALA A 323 14.80 4.66 -33.13
CA ALA A 323 13.76 5.62 -33.49
C ALA A 323 12.29 5.12 -33.63
N THR A 324 11.95 3.89 -33.18
CA THR A 324 10.56 3.39 -33.13
C THR A 324 9.65 4.06 -32.10
N GLY A 325 10.12 5.10 -31.39
CA GLY A 325 9.34 5.75 -30.31
C GLY A 325 9.45 5.07 -28.94
N LYS A 326 10.19 3.96 -28.82
CA LYS A 326 10.36 3.18 -27.57
C LYS A 326 10.59 4.01 -26.30
N THR A 327 11.45 5.02 -26.35
CA THR A 327 11.76 5.90 -25.22
C THR A 327 10.55 6.73 -24.77
N THR A 328 9.71 7.19 -25.71
CA THR A 328 8.47 7.92 -25.39
C THR A 328 7.46 7.00 -24.72
N VAL A 329 7.31 5.77 -25.24
CA VAL A 329 6.43 4.74 -24.63
C VAL A 329 6.93 4.34 -23.24
N ALA A 330 8.24 4.22 -23.05
CA ALA A 330 8.85 3.93 -21.75
C ALA A 330 8.60 5.06 -20.72
N HIS A 331 8.66 6.33 -21.13
CA HIS A 331 8.32 7.45 -20.25
C HIS A 331 6.82 7.51 -19.91
N LEU A 332 5.92 7.21 -20.86
CA LEU A 332 4.48 7.11 -20.60
C LEU A 332 4.15 5.96 -19.61
N ALA A 333 4.75 4.78 -19.80
CA ALA A 333 4.61 3.66 -18.87
C ALA A 333 5.21 3.99 -17.48
N GLY A 334 6.34 4.70 -17.44
CA GLY A 334 6.95 5.19 -16.21
C GLY A 334 6.05 6.14 -15.44
N GLN A 335 5.44 7.11 -16.14
CA GLN A 335 4.49 8.07 -15.55
C GLN A 335 3.22 7.40 -15.05
N HIS A 336 2.65 6.45 -15.81
CA HIS A 336 1.43 5.72 -15.42
C HIS A 336 1.63 4.85 -14.16
N LEU A 337 2.79 4.22 -14.01
CA LEU A 337 3.07 3.30 -12.90
C LEU A 337 3.83 3.93 -11.72
N GLY A 338 4.22 5.21 -11.80
CA GLY A 338 5.17 5.81 -10.86
C GLY A 338 6.53 5.09 -10.85
N ALA A 339 6.94 4.56 -12.00
CA ALA A 339 8.01 3.57 -12.13
C ALA A 339 9.35 4.17 -12.60
N THR A 340 10.45 3.64 -12.06
CA THR A 340 11.83 4.05 -12.39
C THR A 340 12.19 3.63 -13.82
N VAL A 341 12.51 4.60 -14.69
CA VAL A 341 12.81 4.36 -16.12
C VAL A 341 14.33 4.26 -16.35
N LEU A 342 14.83 3.05 -16.61
CA LEU A 342 16.24 2.77 -16.89
C LEU A 342 16.48 2.73 -18.41
N ARG A 343 17.25 3.70 -18.92
CA ARG A 343 17.60 3.81 -20.35
C ARG A 343 19.01 3.27 -20.62
N SER A 344 19.13 2.25 -21.46
CA SER A 344 20.43 1.63 -21.79
C SER A 344 21.44 2.61 -22.41
N ASP A 345 20.99 3.56 -23.23
CA ASP A 345 21.85 4.59 -23.83
C ASP A 345 22.42 5.58 -22.79
N VAL A 346 21.69 5.82 -21.68
CA VAL A 346 22.17 6.65 -20.56
C VAL A 346 23.15 5.84 -19.68
N VAL A 347 22.79 4.61 -19.32
CA VAL A 347 23.65 3.72 -18.51
C VAL A 347 24.99 3.44 -19.20
N ARG A 348 25.01 3.28 -20.52
CA ARG A 348 26.23 3.15 -21.32
C ARG A 348 27.16 4.35 -21.18
N LYS A 349 26.61 5.57 -21.14
CA LYS A 349 27.36 6.83 -21.02
C LYS A 349 27.84 7.05 -19.59
N GLU A 350 27.03 6.72 -18.59
CA GLU A 350 27.45 6.71 -17.18
C GLU A 350 28.63 5.76 -16.92
N LEU A 351 28.56 4.51 -17.43
CA LEU A 351 29.65 3.53 -17.32
C LEU A 351 30.95 4.02 -17.99
N ALA A 352 30.83 4.78 -19.08
CA ALA A 352 31.95 5.41 -19.78
C ALA A 352 32.46 6.71 -19.11
N GLY A 353 31.84 7.18 -18.02
CA GLY A 353 32.16 8.47 -17.39
C GLY A 353 31.77 9.70 -18.23
N LEU A 354 30.87 9.53 -19.20
CA LEU A 354 30.38 10.59 -20.09
C LEU A 354 29.08 11.22 -19.58
N ALA A 355 28.83 12.47 -19.97
CA ALA A 355 27.53 13.11 -19.74
C ALA A 355 26.41 12.37 -20.52
N PRO A 356 25.18 12.26 -19.99
CA PRO A 356 24.09 11.51 -20.65
C PRO A 356 23.74 11.95 -22.08
N THR A 357 24.02 13.20 -22.45
CA THR A 357 23.79 13.78 -23.78
C THR A 357 25.04 13.96 -24.64
N ALA A 358 26.22 13.48 -24.18
CA ALA A 358 27.42 13.52 -25.00
C ALA A 358 27.28 12.56 -26.20
N ASP A 359 27.59 13.01 -27.42
CA ASP A 359 27.68 12.13 -28.59
C ASP A 359 28.85 11.14 -28.40
N ALA A 360 28.55 9.84 -28.47
CA ALA A 360 29.53 8.76 -28.36
C ALA A 360 29.59 7.89 -29.63
N THR A 361 29.22 8.44 -30.78
CA THR A 361 29.20 7.72 -32.05
C THR A 361 30.58 7.22 -32.46
N ALA A 362 30.70 5.89 -32.51
CA ALA A 362 31.84 5.16 -33.04
C ALA A 362 31.43 4.40 -34.33
N ALA A 363 32.36 3.63 -34.89
CA ALA A 363 32.00 2.62 -35.88
C ALA A 363 31.06 1.57 -35.27
N VAL A 364 30.22 0.94 -36.11
CA VAL A 364 29.33 -0.15 -35.72
C VAL A 364 30.14 -1.28 -35.06
N GLY A 365 29.68 -1.78 -33.91
CA GLY A 365 30.39 -2.79 -33.12
C GLY A 365 31.67 -2.32 -32.41
N ALA A 366 31.97 -1.02 -32.39
CA ALA A 366 33.18 -0.45 -31.79
C ALA A 366 32.89 0.57 -30.67
N GLY A 367 33.94 0.97 -29.93
CA GLY A 367 33.81 1.89 -28.81
C GLY A 367 32.84 1.35 -27.75
N LEU A 368 31.94 2.21 -27.25
CA LEU A 368 30.91 1.84 -26.27
C LEU A 368 29.85 0.87 -26.80
N TYR A 369 29.82 0.64 -28.12
CA TYR A 369 28.90 -0.28 -28.81
C TYR A 369 29.58 -1.59 -29.22
N SER A 370 30.75 -1.91 -28.64
CA SER A 370 31.32 -3.26 -28.72
C SER A 370 30.42 -4.28 -28.01
N ALA A 371 30.57 -5.57 -28.34
CA ALA A 371 29.82 -6.64 -27.67
C ALA A 371 30.03 -6.62 -26.14
N ALA A 372 31.28 -6.44 -25.69
CA ALA A 372 31.62 -6.40 -24.27
C ALA A 372 30.94 -5.22 -23.53
N HIS A 373 31.08 -3.98 -24.03
CA HIS A 373 30.43 -2.81 -23.41
C HIS A 373 28.90 -2.88 -23.53
N THR A 374 28.37 -3.52 -24.57
CA THR A 374 26.92 -3.75 -24.71
C THR A 374 26.42 -4.71 -23.63
N ASP A 375 27.07 -5.85 -23.44
CA ASP A 375 26.64 -6.84 -22.45
C ASP A 375 26.89 -6.37 -21.01
N GLU A 376 27.93 -5.57 -20.78
CA GLU A 376 28.13 -4.81 -19.54
C GLU A 376 26.99 -3.81 -19.28
N THR A 377 26.61 -3.00 -20.29
CA THR A 377 25.48 -2.05 -20.21
C THR A 377 24.17 -2.78 -19.87
N TYR A 378 23.86 -3.87 -20.57
CA TYR A 378 22.64 -4.64 -20.33
C TYR A 378 22.68 -5.33 -18.96
N GLY A 379 23.84 -5.84 -18.52
CA GLY A 379 24.05 -6.39 -17.18
C GLY A 379 23.80 -5.36 -16.07
N GLU A 380 24.32 -4.13 -16.22
CA GLU A 380 24.12 -3.05 -15.26
C GLU A 380 22.65 -2.56 -15.23
N VAL A 381 21.99 -2.43 -16.39
CA VAL A 381 20.55 -2.13 -16.47
C VAL A 381 19.74 -3.19 -15.70
N LEU A 382 20.05 -4.47 -15.91
CA LEU A 382 19.36 -5.59 -15.23
C LEU A 382 19.68 -5.65 -13.73
N ARG A 383 20.92 -5.35 -13.32
CA ARG A 383 21.31 -5.26 -11.90
C ARG A 383 20.56 -4.13 -11.19
N ARG A 384 20.48 -2.94 -11.78
CA ARG A 384 19.70 -1.81 -11.24
C ARG A 384 18.21 -2.14 -11.14
N ALA A 385 17.66 -2.83 -12.15
CA ALA A 385 16.27 -3.29 -12.13
C ALA A 385 16.02 -4.27 -10.98
N ALA A 386 16.87 -5.29 -10.81
CA ALA A 386 16.74 -6.27 -9.73
C ALA A 386 16.78 -5.61 -8.34
N VAL A 387 17.61 -4.58 -8.15
CA VAL A 387 17.63 -3.77 -6.92
C VAL A 387 16.29 -3.06 -6.74
N ALA A 388 15.83 -2.23 -7.67
CA ALA A 388 14.58 -1.48 -7.51
C ALA A 388 13.34 -2.38 -7.29
N LEU A 389 13.21 -3.48 -8.05
CA LEU A 389 12.11 -4.45 -7.90
C LEU A 389 12.08 -5.11 -6.50
N THR A 390 13.24 -5.42 -5.92
CA THR A 390 13.32 -6.02 -4.57
C THR A 390 13.14 -5.01 -3.43
N HIS A 391 13.24 -3.70 -3.71
CA HIS A 391 12.79 -2.64 -2.80
C HIS A 391 11.31 -2.26 -3.04
N GLY A 392 10.60 -3.00 -3.91
CA GLY A 392 9.17 -2.81 -4.18
C GLY A 392 8.81 -1.75 -5.22
N GLU A 393 9.79 -1.17 -5.92
CA GLU A 393 9.55 -0.22 -7.02
C GLU A 393 9.25 -0.95 -8.34
N SER A 394 8.28 -0.46 -9.11
CA SER A 394 8.12 -0.88 -10.50
C SER A 394 9.20 -0.23 -11.39
N VAL A 395 9.63 -0.93 -12.43
CA VAL A 395 10.75 -0.52 -13.29
C VAL A 395 10.38 -0.63 -14.76
N VAL A 396 10.81 0.34 -15.57
CA VAL A 396 10.68 0.32 -17.04
C VAL A 396 12.06 0.30 -17.68
N LEU A 397 12.33 -0.62 -18.61
CA LEU A 397 13.63 -0.75 -19.29
C LEU A 397 13.54 -0.30 -20.75
N ASP A 398 14.17 0.83 -21.09
CA ASP A 398 14.32 1.35 -22.46
C ASP A 398 15.65 0.88 -23.07
N ALA A 399 15.57 -0.13 -23.94
CA ALA A 399 16.70 -0.61 -24.75
C ALA A 399 16.20 -1.15 -26.09
N THR A 400 17.07 -1.68 -26.94
CA THR A 400 16.64 -2.22 -28.25
C THR A 400 16.06 -3.63 -28.15
N TRP A 401 16.49 -4.43 -27.16
CA TRP A 401 15.97 -5.78 -26.87
C TRP A 401 15.91 -6.74 -28.07
N LEU A 402 16.89 -6.58 -28.98
CA LEU A 402 16.95 -7.26 -30.29
C LEU A 402 17.01 -8.79 -30.17
N THR A 403 17.76 -9.30 -29.19
CA THR A 403 18.09 -10.72 -29.08
C THR A 403 17.34 -11.40 -27.94
N GLU A 404 16.87 -12.62 -28.17
CA GLU A 404 16.07 -13.39 -27.21
C GLU A 404 16.85 -13.69 -25.93
N ALA A 405 18.17 -13.90 -26.02
CA ALA A 405 19.03 -14.08 -24.84
C ALA A 405 18.97 -12.89 -23.86
N ARG A 406 18.91 -11.64 -24.37
CA ARG A 406 18.80 -10.43 -23.52
C ARG A 406 17.40 -10.29 -22.94
N ARG A 407 16.36 -10.63 -23.71
CA ARG A 407 14.97 -10.64 -23.22
C ARG A 407 14.75 -11.71 -22.14
N ALA A 408 15.25 -12.93 -22.34
CA ALA A 408 15.24 -14.00 -21.36
C ALA A 408 15.92 -13.60 -20.05
N ALA A 409 17.05 -12.87 -20.10
CA ALA A 409 17.70 -12.32 -18.91
C ALA A 409 16.80 -11.30 -18.17
N ALA A 410 16.05 -10.46 -18.88
CA ALA A 410 15.04 -9.59 -18.27
C ALA A 410 13.88 -10.37 -17.63
N ARG A 411 13.40 -11.45 -18.28
CA ARG A 411 12.37 -12.33 -17.68
C ARG A 411 12.88 -13.04 -16.42
N ALA A 412 14.16 -13.44 -16.40
CA ALA A 412 14.79 -14.04 -15.23
C ALA A 412 14.88 -13.06 -14.05
N VAL A 413 15.18 -11.78 -14.30
CA VAL A 413 15.15 -10.72 -13.26
C VAL A 413 13.73 -10.51 -12.72
N ALA A 414 12.72 -10.44 -13.59
CA ALA A 414 11.33 -10.33 -13.14
C ALA A 414 10.89 -11.53 -12.29
N ALA A 415 11.21 -12.75 -12.73
CA ALA A 415 10.89 -13.98 -11.99
C ALA A 415 11.61 -14.04 -10.63
N ALA A 416 12.91 -13.74 -10.57
CA ALA A 416 13.69 -13.76 -9.33
C ALA A 416 13.20 -12.71 -8.31
N ALA A 417 12.75 -11.55 -8.76
CA ALA A 417 12.16 -10.52 -7.90
C ALA A 417 10.68 -10.77 -7.58
N THR A 418 10.05 -11.82 -8.12
CA THR A 418 8.58 -12.05 -8.11
C THR A 418 7.79 -10.80 -8.55
N ALA A 419 8.22 -10.21 -9.67
CA ALA A 419 7.63 -9.04 -10.31
C ALA A 419 6.87 -9.42 -11.59
N ASP A 420 5.81 -8.69 -11.91
CA ASP A 420 5.01 -8.93 -13.11
C ASP A 420 5.71 -8.37 -14.35
N LEU A 421 6.08 -9.26 -15.27
CA LEU A 421 6.68 -8.90 -16.54
C LEU A 421 5.62 -8.40 -17.53
N VAL A 422 5.88 -7.25 -18.16
CA VAL A 422 5.18 -6.82 -19.39
C VAL A 422 6.22 -6.53 -20.47
N GLU A 423 6.06 -7.14 -21.64
CA GLU A 423 6.95 -6.93 -22.79
C GLU A 423 6.22 -6.07 -23.84
N ILE A 424 6.88 -5.00 -24.31
CA ILE A 424 6.32 -4.04 -25.27
C ILE A 424 7.32 -3.83 -26.41
N GLU A 425 6.88 -4.06 -27.65
CA GLU A 425 7.69 -3.84 -28.84
C GLU A 425 7.13 -2.67 -29.66
N CYS A 426 7.88 -1.58 -29.70
CA CYS A 426 7.56 -0.42 -30.52
C CYS A 426 8.04 -0.66 -31.96
N ARG A 427 7.14 -0.54 -32.93
CA ARG A 427 7.38 -0.68 -34.37
C ARG A 427 7.10 0.64 -35.09
N ALA A 428 7.70 0.80 -36.27
CA ALA A 428 7.28 1.76 -37.28
C ALA A 428 7.85 1.35 -38.65
N ASP A 429 7.26 1.88 -39.72
CA ASP A 429 7.78 1.77 -41.10
C ASP A 429 9.27 2.19 -41.19
N PRO A 430 10.15 1.43 -41.87
CA PRO A 430 11.58 1.74 -41.99
C PRO A 430 11.89 3.14 -42.56
N ALA A 431 11.09 3.65 -43.50
CA ALA A 431 11.24 5.00 -44.04
C ALA A 431 10.80 6.09 -43.04
N VAL A 432 9.96 5.77 -42.04
CA VAL A 432 9.73 6.63 -40.88
C VAL A 432 10.95 6.61 -39.94
N LEU A 433 11.54 5.42 -39.69
CA LEU A 433 12.72 5.28 -38.81
C LEU A 433 13.93 6.08 -39.33
N VAL A 434 14.29 5.93 -40.61
CA VAL A 434 15.41 6.67 -41.22
C VAL A 434 15.21 8.19 -41.11
N ARG A 435 14.01 8.70 -41.43
CA ARG A 435 13.68 10.13 -41.28
C ARG A 435 13.80 10.62 -39.84
N ARG A 436 13.33 9.83 -38.86
CA ARG A 436 13.43 10.15 -37.43
C ARG A 436 14.88 10.16 -36.92
N ILE A 437 15.75 9.29 -37.44
CA ILE A 437 17.18 9.27 -37.07
C ILE A 437 17.88 10.54 -37.57
N VAL A 438 17.72 10.89 -38.86
CA VAL A 438 18.32 12.11 -39.44
C VAL A 438 17.88 13.35 -38.65
N ALA A 439 16.57 13.55 -38.49
CA ALA A 439 16.02 14.71 -37.80
C ALA A 439 16.38 14.80 -36.30
N ARG A 440 16.85 13.72 -35.65
CA ARG A 440 17.40 13.75 -34.28
C ARG A 440 18.84 14.24 -34.27
N ARG A 441 19.69 13.70 -35.16
CA ARG A 441 21.11 14.11 -35.25
C ARG A 441 21.27 15.59 -35.65
N GLU A 442 20.32 16.14 -36.41
CA GLU A 442 20.26 17.57 -36.74
C GLU A 442 19.95 18.49 -35.54
N ARG A 443 19.35 17.96 -34.45
CA ARG A 443 19.07 18.74 -33.23
C ARG A 443 20.09 18.55 -32.11
N GLY A 444 20.74 17.38 -32.04
CA GLY A 444 21.73 17.07 -31.00
C GLY A 444 21.17 17.02 -29.58
N ASP A 445 19.87 16.74 -29.42
CA ASP A 445 19.13 16.82 -28.15
C ASP A 445 18.78 15.46 -27.51
N ASP A 446 19.19 14.35 -28.13
CA ASP A 446 18.90 12.98 -27.69
C ASP A 446 20.16 12.26 -27.19
N ALA A 447 19.99 11.37 -26.22
CA ALA A 447 21.06 10.51 -25.69
C ALA A 447 21.42 9.34 -26.62
N SER A 448 20.63 9.06 -27.67
CA SER A 448 20.77 7.87 -28.51
C SER A 448 21.71 8.09 -29.72
N ASP A 449 22.85 7.40 -29.75
CA ASP A 449 23.91 7.49 -30.79
C ASP A 449 23.54 6.78 -32.12
N ALA A 450 22.24 6.69 -32.45
CA ALA A 450 21.76 5.91 -33.58
C ALA A 450 22.08 6.52 -34.94
N THR A 451 22.41 5.67 -35.93
CA THR A 451 22.67 6.06 -37.33
C THR A 451 21.89 5.14 -38.29
N PRO A 452 21.72 5.51 -39.57
CA PRO A 452 21.08 4.62 -40.56
C PRO A 452 21.80 3.27 -40.73
N ALA A 453 23.13 3.23 -40.59
CA ALA A 453 23.91 1.98 -40.63
C ALA A 453 23.68 1.11 -39.39
N VAL A 454 23.51 1.72 -38.21
CA VAL A 454 23.12 1.01 -36.98
C VAL A 454 21.68 0.48 -37.11
N LEU A 455 20.76 1.22 -37.73
CA LEU A 455 19.40 0.73 -37.99
C LEU A 455 19.39 -0.49 -38.93
N ASP A 456 20.24 -0.48 -39.97
CA ASP A 456 20.36 -1.59 -40.91
C ASP A 456 20.92 -2.86 -40.23
N GLU A 457 21.97 -2.75 -39.41
CA GLU A 457 22.44 -3.88 -38.58
C GLU A 457 21.33 -4.41 -37.64
N GLN A 458 20.61 -3.51 -36.98
CA GLN A 458 19.52 -3.89 -36.06
C GLN A 458 18.37 -4.63 -36.76
N LEU A 459 18.13 -4.39 -38.04
CA LEU A 459 17.16 -5.13 -38.85
C LEU A 459 17.62 -6.58 -39.13
N HIS A 460 18.92 -6.81 -39.26
CA HIS A 460 19.51 -8.13 -39.52
C HIS A 460 19.72 -8.98 -38.23
N VAL A 461 19.85 -8.33 -37.07
CA VAL A 461 20.21 -8.97 -35.77
C VAL A 461 19.00 -9.16 -34.82
N ARG A 462 17.79 -8.76 -35.21
CA ARG A 462 16.59 -8.85 -34.37
C ARG A 462 15.89 -10.20 -34.47
N ASP A 463 15.88 -10.93 -33.35
CA ASP A 463 15.03 -12.10 -33.12
C ASP A 463 13.56 -11.70 -32.99
N GLU A 464 12.64 -12.53 -33.48
CA GLU A 464 11.19 -12.36 -33.28
C GLU A 464 10.81 -12.26 -31.80
N TRP A 465 9.83 -11.42 -31.46
CA TRP A 465 9.40 -11.17 -30.08
C TRP A 465 7.89 -11.45 -29.88
N PRO A 466 7.46 -12.73 -29.93
CA PRO A 466 6.04 -13.10 -29.98
C PRO A 466 5.27 -12.85 -28.66
N THR A 467 5.96 -12.64 -27.55
CA THR A 467 5.34 -12.33 -26.24
C THR A 467 4.96 -10.86 -26.08
N ALA A 468 5.54 -9.96 -26.89
CA ALA A 468 5.39 -8.53 -26.71
C ALA A 468 4.03 -7.98 -27.18
N ARG A 469 3.55 -6.95 -26.49
CA ARG A 469 2.50 -6.05 -27.00
C ARG A 469 3.11 -5.13 -28.06
N VAL A 470 2.62 -5.23 -29.28
CA VAL A 470 3.07 -4.38 -30.38
C VAL A 470 2.42 -3.00 -30.25
N VAL A 471 3.26 -1.96 -30.29
CA VAL A 471 2.83 -0.56 -30.45
C VAL A 471 3.38 -0.07 -31.78
N ASP A 472 2.51 0.08 -32.78
CA ASP A 472 2.89 0.77 -34.02
C ASP A 472 2.88 2.29 -33.77
N THR A 473 3.93 2.97 -34.23
CA THR A 473 4.06 4.43 -34.13
C THR A 473 4.26 5.08 -35.50
N SER A 474 4.03 4.37 -36.61
CA SER A 474 4.33 4.83 -37.98
C SER A 474 3.72 6.18 -38.34
N ASP A 475 2.48 6.41 -37.90
CA ASP A 475 1.70 7.65 -38.04
C ASP A 475 1.99 8.69 -36.94
N GLY A 476 2.70 8.30 -35.88
CA GLY A 476 2.95 9.10 -34.68
C GLY A 476 2.00 8.80 -33.51
N ALA A 477 1.12 7.80 -33.61
CA ALA A 477 0.33 7.33 -32.49
C ALA A 477 1.20 6.86 -31.31
N LEU A 478 0.65 7.01 -30.10
CA LEU A 478 1.24 6.59 -28.83
C LEU A 478 0.15 5.96 -27.95
N PRO A 479 0.49 5.09 -26.99
CA PRO A 479 -0.46 4.54 -26.04
C PRO A 479 -1.18 5.63 -25.25
N ASP A 480 -2.50 5.55 -25.17
CA ASP A 480 -3.32 6.40 -24.31
C ASP A 480 -3.47 5.78 -22.90
N ALA A 481 -4.14 6.50 -21.99
CA ALA A 481 -4.38 6.04 -20.64
C ALA A 481 -5.21 4.73 -20.59
N ALA A 482 -6.11 4.50 -21.54
CA ALA A 482 -6.92 3.28 -21.60
C ALA A 482 -6.13 2.06 -22.11
N TRP A 483 -5.10 2.27 -22.94
CA TRP A 483 -4.11 1.27 -23.31
C TRP A 483 -3.19 0.94 -22.13
N LEU A 484 -2.67 1.97 -21.46
CA LEU A 484 -1.76 1.79 -20.32
C LEU A 484 -2.45 1.07 -19.15
N GLU A 485 -3.67 1.49 -18.78
CA GLU A 485 -4.47 0.82 -17.75
C GLU A 485 -4.77 -0.65 -18.10
N ARG A 486 -5.01 -0.98 -19.38
CA ARG A 486 -5.34 -2.34 -19.80
C ARG A 486 -4.13 -3.28 -19.87
N GLU A 487 -2.99 -2.81 -20.40
CA GLU A 487 -1.80 -3.66 -20.59
C GLU A 487 -0.86 -3.66 -19.36
N LEU A 488 -0.86 -2.61 -18.55
CA LEU A 488 -0.05 -2.49 -17.33
C LEU A 488 -0.86 -2.71 -16.03
N GLY A 489 -2.19 -2.53 -16.07
CA GLY A 489 -3.05 -2.44 -14.89
C GLY A 489 -2.97 -1.08 -14.20
N PRO A 490 -3.64 -0.91 -13.06
CA PRO A 490 -3.69 0.35 -12.32
C PRO A 490 -2.33 0.72 -11.73
N GLY A 491 -1.94 1.98 -11.91
CA GLY A 491 -0.84 2.58 -11.16
C GLY A 491 -1.18 2.76 -9.66
N PRO A 492 -0.16 2.87 -8.80
CA PRO A 492 -0.33 3.35 -7.43
C PRO A 492 -0.71 4.86 -7.42
N TRP A 493 -0.97 5.41 -6.23
CA TRP A 493 -1.26 6.84 -6.05
C TRP A 493 -0.57 7.48 -4.84
#